data_AF-A0A958VKH6-F1
#
_entry.id   AF-A0A958VKH6-F1
#
_cell.length_a   1.000
_cell.length_b   1.000
_cell.length_c   1.000
_cell.angle_alpha   90.00
_cell.angle_beta   90.00
_cell.angle_gamma   90.00
#
_symmetry.space_group_name_H-M   'P 1'
#
loop_
_entity.id
_entity.type
_entity.pdbx_description
1 polymer ?
#
loop_
_entity_poly.entity_id
_entity_poly.type
_entity_poly.pdbx_seq_one_letter_code
_entity_poly.pdbx_strand_id
1 'polypeptide(L)'
;MSIESILRGLLGLSVLLGIAYLFSTHRKAISIKSIAIGLTLQIVLALAVLKLAPVQWLFEFVGKIFVKILDFTRDGSIFLLGDLMNAKAYGFIFAFQVLPTIIFFSALSSVLFYLGIIQKVVKGLALVFVKLMKVSGAESLSVAGNIFLG
;
A
#
# COMPACT_ATOMS: atom_id res chain seq x y z
N MET A 1 23.29 -11.61 3.26
CA MET A 1 22.93 -10.61 4.29
C MET A 1 24.13 -10.48 5.20
N SER A 2 24.79 -9.33 5.24
CA SER A 2 25.85 -9.10 6.23
C SER A 2 25.22 -8.91 7.60
N ILE A 3 25.88 -9.37 8.66
CA ILE A 3 25.44 -9.17 10.05
C ILE A 3 25.20 -7.68 10.33
N GLU A 4 26.04 -6.81 9.77
CA GLU A 4 25.89 -5.35 9.88
C GLU A 4 24.54 -4.84 9.33
N SER A 5 24.08 -5.36 8.19
CA SER A 5 22.79 -4.93 7.60
C SER A 5 21.60 -5.29 8.49
N ILE A 6 21.64 -6.45 9.14
CA ILE A 6 20.59 -6.92 10.06
C ILE A 6 20.61 -6.07 11.33
N LEU A 7 21.81 -5.82 11.90
CA LEU A 7 21.95 -4.97 13.10
C LEU A 7 21.47 -3.54 12.85
N ARG A 8 21.79 -2.95 11.68
CA ARG A 8 21.27 -1.63 11.30
C ARG A 8 19.74 -1.62 11.20
N GLY A 9 19.14 -2.66 10.62
CA GLY A 9 17.69 -2.81 10.54
C GLY A 9 17.03 -2.91 11.92
N LEU A 10 17.59 -3.73 12.82
CA LEU A 10 17.11 -3.86 14.20
C LEU A 10 17.26 -2.56 14.99
N LEU A 11 18.37 -1.84 14.82
CA LEU A 11 18.59 -0.55 15.45
C LEU A 11 17.56 0.48 14.96
N GLY A 12 17.32 0.57 13.66
CA GLY A 12 16.29 1.45 13.08
C GLY A 12 14.91 1.15 13.65
N LEU A 13 14.51 -0.13 13.70
CA LEU A 13 13.24 -0.53 14.29
C LEU A 13 13.13 -0.15 15.77
N SER A 14 14.20 -0.38 16.54
CA SER A 14 14.25 -0.06 17.97
C SER A 14 14.13 1.44 18.23
N VAL A 15 14.79 2.27 17.40
CA VAL A 15 14.70 3.73 17.49
C VAL A 15 13.28 4.22 17.19
N LEU A 16 12.63 3.71 16.13
CA LEU A 16 11.25 4.09 15.79
C LEU A 16 10.26 3.72 16.91
N LEU A 17 10.39 2.52 17.48
CA LEU A 17 9.57 2.11 18.64
C LEU A 17 9.88 2.97 19.88
N GLY A 18 11.15 3.33 20.08
CA GLY A 18 11.58 4.23 21.15
C GLY A 18 10.95 5.62 21.04
N ILE A 19 10.94 6.20 19.84
CA ILE A 19 10.28 7.48 19.57
C ILE A 19 8.78 7.36 19.84
N ALA A 20 8.12 6.33 19.30
CA ALA A 20 6.69 6.10 19.54
C ALA A 20 6.36 5.94 21.04
N TYR A 21 7.24 5.28 21.81
CA TYR A 21 7.10 5.14 23.25
C TYR A 21 7.28 6.47 24.01
N LEU A 22 8.26 7.29 23.60
CA LEU A 22 8.51 8.61 24.21
C LEU A 22 7.31 9.54 24.07
N PHE A 23 6.69 9.57 22.88
CA PHE A 23 5.51 10.37 22.57
C PHE A 23 4.18 9.71 22.95
N SER A 24 4.19 8.55 23.62
CA SER A 24 2.97 7.88 24.04
C SER A 24 2.30 8.59 25.23
N THR A 25 1.04 8.96 25.08
CA THR A 25 0.21 9.59 26.13
C THR A 25 0.00 8.68 27.34
N HIS A 26 -0.14 7.37 27.13
CA HIS A 26 -0.43 6.39 28.17
C HIS A 26 0.48 5.17 28.07
N ARG A 27 1.75 5.34 28.48
CA ARG A 27 2.79 4.29 28.42
C ARG A 27 2.41 2.96 29.08
N LYS A 28 1.58 2.99 30.13
CA LYS A 28 1.12 1.79 30.85
C LYS A 28 -0.02 1.03 30.13
N ALA A 29 -0.71 1.68 29.19
CA ALA A 29 -1.81 1.08 28.43
C ALA A 29 -1.34 0.47 27.09
N ILE A 30 -0.03 0.46 26.83
CA ILE A 30 0.53 -0.07 25.60
C ILE A 30 0.33 -1.59 25.52
N SER A 31 -0.35 -2.04 24.48
CA SER A 31 -0.60 -3.45 24.22
C SER A 31 0.60 -4.09 23.49
N ILE A 32 1.55 -4.61 24.28
CA ILE A 32 2.76 -5.30 23.76
C ILE A 32 2.38 -6.41 22.77
N LYS A 33 1.27 -7.12 23.02
CA LYS A 33 0.76 -8.15 22.12
C LYS A 33 0.43 -7.61 20.72
N SER A 34 -0.25 -6.48 20.63
CA SER A 34 -0.63 -5.90 19.33
C SER A 34 0.60 -5.39 18.57
N ILE A 35 1.58 -4.80 19.28
CA ILE A 35 2.87 -4.40 18.70
C ILE A 35 3.62 -5.62 18.15
N ALA A 36 3.78 -6.67 18.96
CA ALA A 36 4.51 -7.87 18.56
C ALA A 36 3.86 -8.57 17.35
N ILE A 37 2.53 -8.67 17.32
CA ILE A 37 1.79 -9.25 16.20
C ILE A 37 1.94 -8.37 14.95
N GLY A 38 1.78 -7.06 15.07
CA GLY A 38 1.93 -6.13 13.94
C GLY A 38 3.33 -6.19 13.32
N LEU A 39 4.38 -6.15 14.14
CA LEU A 39 5.77 -6.28 13.69
C LEU A 39 6.05 -7.64 13.04
N THR A 40 5.52 -8.71 13.65
CA THR A 40 5.66 -10.07 13.08
C THR A 40 4.98 -10.15 11.72
N LEU A 41 3.76 -9.61 11.57
CA LEU A 41 3.06 -9.59 10.30
C LEU A 41 3.81 -8.78 9.23
N GLN A 42 4.38 -7.63 9.60
CA GLN A 42 5.20 -6.82 8.68
C GLN A 42 6.45 -7.58 8.20
N ILE A 43 7.19 -8.21 9.13
CA ILE A 43 8.39 -8.98 8.79
C ILE A 43 8.04 -10.22 7.96
N VAL A 44 7.00 -10.96 8.34
CA VAL A 44 6.54 -12.14 7.61
C VAL A 44 6.11 -11.75 6.19
N LEU A 45 5.34 -10.68 6.03
CA LEU A 45 4.92 -10.19 4.72
C LEU A 45 6.13 -9.77 3.87
N ALA A 46 7.07 -9.02 4.45
CA ALA A 46 8.29 -8.60 3.74
C ALA A 46 9.12 -9.80 3.28
N LEU A 47 9.35 -10.79 4.16
CA LEU A 47 10.08 -12.01 3.81
C LEU A 47 9.32 -12.85 2.78
N ALA A 48 8.00 -12.94 2.90
CA ALA A 48 7.18 -13.66 1.94
C ALA A 48 7.34 -13.05 0.53
N VAL A 49 7.22 -11.72 0.41
CA VAL A 49 7.38 -11.02 -0.88
C VAL A 49 8.82 -11.06 -1.38
N LEU A 50 9.85 -11.02 -0.51
CA LEU A 50 11.25 -10.95 -0.95
C LEU A 50 11.93 -12.30 -1.16
N LYS A 51 11.39 -13.40 -0.61
CA LYS A 51 12.05 -14.72 -0.62
C LYS A 51 11.21 -15.85 -1.20
N LEU A 52 9.87 -15.77 -1.17
CA LEU A 52 9.02 -16.85 -1.65
C LEU A 52 8.64 -16.61 -3.12
N ALA A 53 9.18 -17.42 -4.02
CA ALA A 53 8.90 -17.32 -5.46
C ALA A 53 7.39 -17.34 -5.83
N PRO A 54 6.53 -18.17 -5.20
CA PRO A 54 5.09 -18.13 -5.49
C PRO A 54 4.44 -16.79 -5.11
N VAL A 55 4.91 -16.16 -4.03
CA VAL A 55 4.40 -14.87 -3.57
C VAL A 55 4.89 -13.76 -4.51
N GLN A 56 6.16 -13.78 -4.90
CA GLN A 56 6.71 -12.86 -5.89
C GLN A 56 5.91 -12.89 -7.19
N TRP A 57 5.66 -14.09 -7.71
CA TRP A 57 4.86 -14.26 -8.92
C TRP A 57 3.46 -13.66 -8.80
N LEU A 58 2.79 -13.84 -7.66
CA LEU A 58 1.47 -13.23 -7.40
C LEU A 58 1.56 -11.69 -7.42
N PHE A 59 2.54 -11.11 -6.74
CA PHE A 59 2.72 -9.65 -6.70
C PHE A 59 3.12 -9.09 -8.06
N GLU A 60 3.96 -9.79 -8.83
CA GLU A 60 4.29 -9.43 -10.21
C GLU A 60 3.06 -9.50 -11.13
N PHE A 61 2.24 -10.53 -10.98
CA PHE A 61 0.99 -10.66 -11.74
C PHE A 61 0.05 -9.48 -11.45
N VAL A 62 -0.15 -9.15 -10.17
CA VAL A 62 -0.94 -7.98 -9.78
C VAL A 62 -0.31 -6.69 -10.33
N GLY A 63 1.01 -6.53 -10.24
CA GLY A 63 1.74 -5.40 -10.79
C GLY A 63 1.52 -5.23 -12.30
N LYS A 64 1.51 -6.32 -13.07
CA LYS A 64 1.21 -6.29 -14.52
C LYS A 64 -0.22 -5.80 -14.81
N ILE A 65 -1.19 -6.12 -13.95
CA ILE A 65 -2.55 -5.57 -14.07
C ILE A 65 -2.52 -4.05 -13.90
N PHE A 66 -1.81 -3.54 -12.89
CA PHE A 66 -1.67 -2.09 -12.69
C PHE A 66 -0.95 -1.39 -13.85
N VAL A 67 0.11 -1.99 -14.39
CA VAL A 67 0.80 -1.46 -15.59
C VAL A 67 -0.17 -1.38 -16.77
N LYS A 68 -0.98 -2.42 -17.00
CA LYS A 68 -1.97 -2.40 -18.08
C LYS A 68 -3.04 -1.31 -17.89
N ILE A 69 -3.42 -1.03 -16.64
CA ILE A 69 -4.33 0.09 -16.33
C ILE A 69 -3.66 1.44 -16.63
N LEU A 70 -2.37 1.59 -16.34
CA LEU A 70 -1.59 2.77 -16.71
C LEU A 70 -1.51 2.94 -18.23
N ASP A 71 -1.38 1.85 -18.99
CA ASP A 71 -1.39 1.90 -20.45
C ASP A 71 -2.74 2.42 -20.99
N PHE A 72 -3.87 1.94 -20.46
CA PHE A 72 -5.19 2.48 -20.83
C PHE A 72 -5.35 3.96 -20.49
N THR A 73 -4.80 4.39 -19.35
CA THR A 73 -4.77 5.81 -18.97
C THR A 73 -3.95 6.62 -19.96
N ARG A 74 -2.80 6.09 -20.39
CA ARG A 74 -1.92 6.74 -21.37
C ARG A 74 -2.63 6.90 -22.71
N ASP A 75 -3.32 5.88 -23.19
CA ASP A 75 -4.09 5.93 -24.44
C ASP A 75 -5.20 6.99 -24.37
N GLY A 76 -5.94 7.05 -23.25
CA GLY A 76 -6.94 8.10 -23.01
C GLY A 76 -6.34 9.50 -22.95
N SER A 77 -5.15 9.63 -22.38
CA SER A 77 -4.44 10.91 -22.30
C SER A 77 -3.92 11.37 -23.66
N ILE A 78 -3.42 10.45 -24.49
CA ILE A 78 -3.02 10.73 -25.88
C ILE A 78 -4.23 11.15 -26.70
N PHE A 79 -5.39 10.51 -26.51
CA PHE A 79 -6.63 10.90 -27.17
C PHE A 79 -7.04 12.34 -26.81
N LEU A 80 -6.93 12.74 -25.54
CA LEU A 80 -7.33 14.07 -25.07
C LEU A 80 -6.31 15.18 -25.37
N LEU A 81 -5.02 14.87 -25.26
CA LEU A 81 -3.93 15.87 -25.24
C LEU A 81 -2.98 15.78 -26.43
N GLY A 82 -3.10 14.73 -27.25
CA GLY A 82 -2.31 14.54 -28.46
C GLY A 82 -0.80 14.63 -28.22
N ASP A 83 -0.13 15.47 -29.00
CA ASP A 83 1.34 15.61 -28.99
C ASP A 83 1.90 16.19 -27.69
N LEU A 84 1.08 16.79 -26.80
CA LEU A 84 1.53 17.25 -25.48
C LEU A 84 1.96 16.09 -24.56
N MET A 85 1.56 14.85 -24.89
CA MET A 85 2.03 13.64 -24.24
C MET A 85 3.38 13.14 -24.77
N ASN A 86 3.89 13.73 -25.84
CA ASN A 86 5.15 13.33 -26.46
C ASN A 86 6.35 13.96 -25.74
N ALA A 87 6.93 13.20 -24.82
CA ALA A 87 8.11 13.60 -24.06
C ALA A 87 9.34 13.92 -24.93
N LYS A 88 9.42 13.39 -26.17
CA LYS A 88 10.53 13.68 -27.08
C LYS A 88 10.39 15.04 -27.77
N ALA A 89 9.16 15.50 -27.96
CA ALA A 89 8.88 16.77 -28.63
C ALA A 89 8.77 17.95 -27.63
N TYR A 90 8.14 17.71 -26.46
CA TYR A 90 7.82 18.77 -25.50
C TYR A 90 8.45 18.57 -24.11
N GLY A 91 9.24 17.51 -23.91
CA GLY A 91 9.77 17.15 -22.60
C GLY A 91 8.75 16.48 -21.68
N PHE A 92 9.19 16.03 -20.51
CA PHE A 92 8.29 15.44 -19.51
C PHE A 92 7.44 16.52 -18.83
N ILE A 93 6.22 16.73 -19.31
CA ILE A 93 5.28 17.65 -18.67
C ILE A 93 4.51 16.90 -17.58
N PHE A 94 4.87 17.14 -16.33
CA PHE A 94 4.27 16.49 -15.16
C PHE A 94 2.74 16.56 -15.17
N ALA A 95 2.18 17.73 -15.47
CA ALA A 95 0.73 17.95 -15.46
C ALA A 95 -0.02 17.01 -16.42
N PHE A 96 0.56 16.70 -17.59
CA PHE A 96 -0.09 15.86 -18.59
C PHE A 96 0.26 14.37 -18.44
N GLN A 97 1.41 14.04 -17.85
CA GLN A 97 1.82 12.64 -17.72
C GLN A 97 1.42 12.00 -16.38
N VAL A 98 1.22 12.81 -15.33
CA VAL A 98 0.93 12.30 -13.98
C VAL A 98 -0.52 12.55 -13.56
N LEU A 99 -1.07 13.75 -13.80
CA LEU A 99 -2.43 14.07 -13.32
C LEU A 99 -3.54 13.24 -13.96
N PRO A 100 -3.52 12.92 -15.27
CA PRO A 100 -4.55 12.07 -15.87
C PRO A 100 -4.62 10.68 -15.23
N THR A 101 -3.49 10.14 -14.79
CA THR A 101 -3.43 8.89 -14.03
C THR A 101 -4.21 8.98 -12.73
N ILE A 102 -4.07 10.08 -11.98
CA ILE A 102 -4.82 10.29 -10.73
C ILE A 102 -6.32 10.38 -11.01
N ILE A 103 -6.73 11.10 -12.06
CA ILE A 103 -8.14 11.25 -12.45
C ILE A 103 -8.73 9.89 -12.85
N PHE A 104 -8.02 9.13 -13.69
CA PHE A 104 -8.44 7.81 -14.12
C PHE A 104 -8.57 6.83 -12.95
N PHE A 105 -7.54 6.75 -12.08
CA PHE A 105 -7.60 5.88 -10.91
C PHE A 105 -8.70 6.29 -9.92
N SER A 106 -8.93 7.59 -9.73
CA SER A 106 -10.05 8.08 -8.91
C SER A 106 -11.40 7.64 -9.47
N ALA A 107 -11.60 7.76 -10.78
CA ALA A 107 -12.82 7.32 -11.46
C ALA A 107 -12.98 5.78 -11.39
N LEU A 108 -11.91 5.03 -11.65
CA LEU A 108 -11.90 3.57 -11.55
C LEU A 108 -12.23 3.12 -10.12
N SER A 109 -11.58 3.70 -9.11
CA SER A 109 -11.86 3.42 -7.70
C SER A 109 -13.32 3.72 -7.36
N SER A 110 -13.87 4.86 -7.81
CA SER A 110 -15.29 5.21 -7.63
C SER A 110 -16.23 4.15 -8.22
N VAL A 111 -15.94 3.65 -9.43
CA VAL A 111 -16.72 2.55 -10.04
C VAL A 111 -16.58 1.27 -9.24
N LEU A 112 -15.37 0.90 -8.80
CA LEU A 112 -15.15 -0.30 -7.99
C LEU A 112 -15.83 -0.22 -6.62
N PHE A 113 -15.96 0.99 -6.06
CA PHE A 113 -16.78 1.27 -4.88
C PHE A 113 -18.26 1.11 -5.18
N TYR A 114 -18.76 1.71 -6.26
CA TYR A 114 -20.17 1.58 -6.64
C TYR A 114 -20.56 0.11 -6.86
N LEU A 115 -19.68 -0.68 -7.48
CA LEU A 115 -19.87 -2.12 -7.72
C LEU A 115 -19.72 -3.00 -6.47
N GLY A 116 -19.30 -2.45 -5.33
CA GLY A 116 -19.13 -3.22 -4.08
C GLY A 116 -17.85 -4.05 -4.02
N ILE A 117 -16.92 -3.92 -4.97
CA ILE A 117 -15.70 -4.75 -5.05
C ILE A 117 -14.73 -4.36 -3.94
N ILE A 118 -14.45 -3.07 -3.78
CA ILE A 118 -13.52 -2.60 -2.75
C ILE A 118 -14.05 -2.92 -1.36
N GLN A 119 -15.36 -2.80 -1.13
CA GLN A 119 -15.99 -3.13 0.15
C GLN A 119 -15.79 -4.61 0.51
N LYS A 120 -15.90 -5.52 -0.45
CA LYS A 120 -15.66 -6.96 -0.21
C LYS A 120 -14.20 -7.22 0.17
N VAL A 121 -13.25 -6.61 -0.55
CA VAL A 121 -11.81 -6.75 -0.29
C VAL A 121 -11.44 -6.16 1.08
N VAL A 122 -11.87 -4.92 1.35
CA VAL A 122 -11.62 -4.20 2.61
C VAL A 122 -12.22 -4.94 3.79
N LYS A 123 -13.45 -5.49 3.67
CA LYS A 123 -14.06 -6.32 4.72
C LYS A 123 -13.24 -7.59 4.98
N GLY A 124 -12.73 -8.25 3.94
CA GLY A 124 -11.85 -9.41 4.07
C GLY A 124 -10.57 -9.08 4.84
N LEU A 125 -9.89 -8.00 4.45
CA LEU A 125 -8.67 -7.53 5.13
C LEU A 125 -8.95 -7.10 6.58
N ALA A 126 -10.04 -6.40 6.82
CA ALA A 126 -10.45 -5.99 8.16
C ALA A 126 -10.68 -7.20 9.08
N LEU A 127 -11.31 -8.27 8.59
CA LEU A 127 -11.50 -9.51 9.36
C LEU A 127 -10.16 -10.17 9.73
N VAL A 128 -9.17 -10.14 8.82
CA VAL A 128 -7.82 -10.64 9.11
C VAL A 128 -7.18 -9.81 10.23
N PHE A 129 -7.27 -8.47 10.17
CA PHE A 129 -6.72 -7.61 11.22
C PHE A 129 -7.41 -7.78 12.57
N VAL A 130 -8.75 -7.84 12.61
CA VAL A 130 -9.50 -8.10 13.85
C VAL A 130 -9.06 -9.42 14.48
N LYS A 131 -8.95 -10.49 13.67
CA LYS A 131 -8.63 -11.82 14.16
C LYS A 131 -7.19 -11.93 14.66
N LEU A 132 -6.24 -11.31 13.96
CA LEU A 132 -4.82 -11.39 14.29
C LEU A 132 -4.43 -10.41 15.39
N MET A 133 -4.77 -9.13 15.25
CA MET A 133 -4.29 -8.05 16.13
C MET A 133 -5.21 -7.77 17.32
N LYS A 134 -6.42 -8.37 17.38
CA LYS A 134 -7.44 -8.12 18.41
C LYS A 134 -7.79 -6.64 18.59
N VAL A 135 -7.69 -5.85 17.53
CA VAL A 135 -8.13 -4.45 17.47
C VAL A 135 -9.61 -4.38 17.09
N SER A 136 -10.24 -3.22 17.27
CA SER A 136 -11.67 -3.08 17.00
C SER A 136 -11.99 -3.26 15.51
N GLY A 137 -13.23 -3.66 15.21
CA GLY A 137 -13.71 -3.80 13.83
C GLY A 137 -13.67 -2.48 13.06
N ALA A 138 -13.98 -1.37 13.74
CA ALA A 138 -13.95 -0.03 13.14
C ALA A 138 -12.52 0.41 12.81
N GLU A 139 -11.56 0.23 13.72
CA GLU A 139 -10.14 0.52 13.48
C GLU A 139 -9.59 -0.35 12.33
N SER A 140 -9.91 -1.64 12.33
CA SER A 140 -9.47 -2.58 11.30
C SER A 140 -10.04 -2.24 9.93
N LEU A 141 -11.31 -1.82 9.87
CA LEU A 141 -11.96 -1.40 8.63
C LEU A 141 -11.36 -0.10 8.09
N SER A 142 -11.07 0.87 8.97
CA SER A 142 -10.40 2.12 8.61
C SER A 142 -9.00 1.86 8.06
N VAL A 143 -8.19 1.05 8.75
CA VAL A 143 -6.83 0.70 8.30
C VAL A 143 -6.86 -0.04 6.97
N ALA A 144 -7.76 -1.02 6.79
CA ALA A 144 -7.91 -1.74 5.53
C ALA A 144 -8.43 -0.86 4.39
N GLY A 145 -9.32 0.10 4.70
CA GLY A 145 -9.86 1.04 3.73
C GLY A 145 -8.82 2.03 3.21
N ASN A 146 -7.95 2.55 4.09
CA ASN A 146 -6.91 3.51 3.73
C ASN A 146 -5.89 2.96 2.73
N ILE A 147 -5.75 1.64 2.61
CA ILE A 147 -4.91 1.01 1.57
C ILE A 147 -5.39 1.37 0.15
N PHE A 148 -6.69 1.63 -0.03
CA PHE A 148 -7.30 1.88 -1.34
C PHE A 148 -7.80 3.31 -1.53
N LEU A 149 -8.17 3.99 -0.45
CA LEU A 149 -8.87 5.27 -0.51
C LEU A 149 -8.00 6.50 -0.25
N GLY A 150 -6.84 6.34 0.38
CA GLY A 150 -5.98 7.47 0.78
C GLY A 150 -6.54 8.24 1.96
#